data_AF-A0A7W0G8R7-F1
#
_entry.id   AF-A0A7W0G8R7-F1
#
_cell.length_a   1.000
_cell.length_b   1.000
_cell.length_c   1.000
_cell.angle_alpha   90.00
_cell.angle_beta   90.00
_cell.angle_gamma   90.00
#
_symmetry.space_group_name_H-M   'P 1'
#
loop_
_entity.id
_entity.type
_entity.pdbx_description
1 polymer ?
#
loop_
_entity_poly.entity_id
_entity_poly.type
_entity_poly.pdbx_seq_one_letter_code
_entity_poly.pdbx_strand_id
1 'polypeptide(L)'
;TPHAGELGRLIGESSDWVSAHRLEAARRAADRFDCVCLLKGADTIVAAPGARTLVCPIDAPALATAGTGDVLTGVLTAFLAKGLEPRLAAAAAAIATARAARCVPHRVGVVASDVIAALPHVHD
;
A
#
# COMPACT_ATOMS: atom_id res chain seq x y z
N THR A 1 -7.10 2.74 -0.99
CA THR A 1 -5.78 2.11 -1.20
C THR A 1 -5.59 1.72 -2.67
N PRO A 2 -5.63 2.68 -3.62
CA PRO A 2 -5.69 2.37 -5.05
C PRO A 2 -4.35 1.87 -5.63
N HIS A 3 -4.41 1.04 -6.66
CA HIS A 3 -3.31 0.88 -7.63
C HIS A 3 -3.39 1.98 -8.71
N ALA A 4 -2.43 2.02 -9.64
CA ALA A 4 -2.35 3.11 -10.64
C ALA A 4 -3.64 3.27 -11.47
N GLY A 5 -4.17 2.19 -12.06
CA GLY A 5 -5.43 2.24 -12.79
C GLY A 5 -6.70 2.54 -11.98
N GLU A 6 -6.74 2.21 -10.68
CA GLU A 6 -7.82 2.66 -9.78
C GLU A 6 -7.72 4.17 -9.53
N LEU A 7 -6.50 4.66 -9.23
CA LEU A 7 -6.28 6.07 -8.95
C LEU A 7 -6.52 6.94 -10.17
N GLY A 8 -6.06 6.51 -11.35
CA GLY A 8 -6.27 7.22 -12.62
C GLY A 8 -7.76 7.47 -12.88
N ARG A 9 -8.60 6.46 -12.68
CA ARG A 9 -10.06 6.59 -12.78
C ARG A 9 -10.64 7.61 -11.80
N LEU A 10 -10.11 7.68 -10.56
CA LEU A 10 -10.57 8.62 -9.54
C LEU A 10 -10.17 10.07 -9.85
N ILE A 11 -8.97 10.29 -10.38
CA ILE A 11 -8.45 11.65 -10.62
C ILE A 11 -8.63 12.16 -12.05
N GLY A 12 -9.09 11.30 -12.98
CA GLY A 12 -9.32 11.66 -14.38
C GLY A 12 -8.05 11.56 -15.25
N GLU A 13 -7.13 10.65 -14.90
CA GLU A 13 -5.84 10.46 -15.58
C GLU A 13 -5.67 9.02 -16.06
N SER A 14 -4.75 8.78 -16.98
CA SER A 14 -4.40 7.42 -17.42
C SER A 14 -3.57 6.68 -16.38
N SER A 15 -3.61 5.34 -16.38
CA SER A 15 -2.76 4.52 -15.50
C SER A 15 -1.27 4.75 -15.76
N ASP A 16 -0.89 5.03 -17.01
CA ASP A 16 0.50 5.31 -17.41
C ASP A 16 0.96 6.65 -16.85
N TRP A 17 0.10 7.68 -16.93
CA TRP A 17 0.40 8.97 -16.34
C TRP A 17 0.58 8.87 -14.82
N VAL A 18 -0.30 8.14 -14.13
CA VAL A 18 -0.18 7.90 -12.68
C VAL A 18 1.11 7.14 -12.35
N SER A 19 1.50 6.18 -13.19
CA SER A 19 2.73 5.40 -13.00
C SER A 19 4.00 6.24 -13.21
N ALA A 20 3.96 7.22 -14.11
CA ALA A 20 5.06 8.16 -14.34
C ALA A 20 5.12 9.28 -13.27
N HIS A 21 3.98 9.68 -12.71
CA HIS A 21 3.84 10.82 -11.79
C HIS A 21 3.34 10.42 -10.40
N ARG A 22 3.78 9.26 -9.88
CA ARG A 22 3.18 8.62 -8.68
C ARG A 22 3.07 9.55 -7.46
N LEU A 23 4.11 10.32 -7.16
CA LEU A 23 4.12 11.27 -6.03
C LEU A 23 3.06 12.37 -6.21
N GLU A 24 2.99 12.94 -7.42
CA GLU A 24 2.02 13.97 -7.76
C GLU A 24 0.59 13.41 -7.72
N ALA A 25 0.37 12.25 -8.34
CA ALA A 25 -0.93 11.59 -8.37
C ALA A 25 -1.46 11.29 -6.96
N ALA A 26 -0.62 10.74 -6.08
CA ALA A 26 -0.99 10.45 -4.70
C ALA A 26 -1.35 11.72 -3.91
N ARG A 27 -0.57 12.80 -4.07
CA ARG A 27 -0.85 14.09 -3.44
C ARG A 27 -2.13 14.72 -3.96
N ARG A 28 -2.33 14.77 -5.28
CA ARG A 28 -3.55 15.28 -5.91
C ARG A 28 -4.78 14.55 -5.38
N ALA A 29 -4.71 13.23 -5.25
CA ALA A 29 -5.81 12.46 -4.69
C ALA A 29 -6.06 12.75 -3.21
N ALA A 30 -4.99 12.83 -2.40
CA ALA A 30 -5.11 13.19 -0.99
C ALA A 30 -5.78 14.55 -0.82
N ASP A 31 -5.34 15.57 -1.54
CA ASP A 31 -5.88 16.93 -1.48
C ASP A 31 -7.32 17.01 -2.04
N ARG A 32 -7.58 16.35 -3.18
CA ARG A 32 -8.91 16.37 -3.83
C ARG A 32 -9.99 15.70 -2.98
N PHE A 33 -9.65 14.63 -2.28
CA PHE A 33 -10.60 13.82 -1.51
C PHE A 33 -10.50 14.04 0.00
N ASP A 34 -9.66 14.98 0.44
CA ASP A 34 -9.39 15.28 1.84
C ASP A 34 -9.15 14.01 2.69
N CYS A 35 -8.28 13.11 2.18
CA CYS A 35 -8.08 11.80 2.79
C CYS A 35 -6.64 11.27 2.66
N VAL A 36 -6.34 10.20 3.40
CA VAL A 36 -5.08 9.48 3.23
C VAL A 36 -5.12 8.63 1.96
N CYS A 37 -4.28 8.96 0.98
CA CYS A 37 -4.08 8.18 -0.22
C CYS A 37 -2.86 7.26 -0.09
N LEU A 38 -3.10 5.95 0.02
CA LEU A 38 -2.09 4.90 -0.11
C LEU A 38 -2.10 4.38 -1.56
N LEU A 39 -1.15 4.83 -2.38
CA LEU A 39 -0.97 4.42 -3.77
C LEU A 39 -0.03 3.20 -3.86
N LYS A 40 -0.59 2.04 -4.20
CA LYS A 40 0.12 0.76 -4.38
C LYS A 40 1.03 0.79 -5.62
N GLY A 41 2.09 0.00 -5.63
CA GLY A 41 3.03 -0.19 -6.75
C GLY A 41 4.39 -0.70 -6.27
N ALA A 42 5.43 -0.54 -7.09
CA ALA A 42 6.80 -0.97 -6.76
C ALA A 42 7.29 -0.38 -5.43
N ASP A 43 7.07 0.92 -5.23
CA ASP A 43 7.07 1.54 -3.92
C ASP A 43 5.65 2.00 -3.59
N THR A 44 5.24 1.82 -2.34
CA THR A 44 3.95 2.34 -1.87
C THR A 44 4.12 3.78 -1.42
N ILE A 45 3.27 4.68 -1.93
CA ILE A 45 3.29 6.09 -1.56
C ILE A 45 2.09 6.38 -0.67
N VAL A 46 2.32 7.06 0.45
CA VAL A 46 1.25 7.51 1.35
C VAL A 46 1.26 9.03 1.41
N ALA A 47 0.19 9.65 0.94
CA ALA A 47 -0.03 11.09 1.00
C ALA A 47 -1.26 11.41 1.87
N ALA A 48 -1.25 12.56 2.53
CA ALA A 48 -2.39 13.10 3.29
C ALA A 48 -2.37 14.64 3.21
N PRO A 49 -3.54 15.31 3.27
CA PRO A 49 -3.63 16.77 3.23
C PRO A 49 -2.74 17.43 4.30
N GLY A 50 -1.97 18.44 3.90
CA GLY A 50 -1.12 19.21 4.82
C GLY A 50 0.05 18.45 5.45
N ALA A 51 0.25 17.17 5.14
CA ALA A 51 1.29 16.33 5.72
C ALA A 51 2.40 16.03 4.69
N ARG A 52 3.59 15.69 5.20
CA ARG A 52 4.66 15.17 4.35
C ARG A 52 4.29 13.79 3.81
N THR A 53 4.49 13.61 2.50
CA THR A 53 4.35 12.32 1.82
C THR A 53 5.38 11.32 2.35
N LEU A 54 4.94 10.09 2.59
CA LEU A 54 5.81 8.96 2.94
C LEU A 54 5.99 8.06 1.72
N VAL A 55 7.21 7.58 1.51
CA VAL A 55 7.52 6.55 0.52
C VAL A 55 7.94 5.30 1.28
N CYS A 56 7.20 4.22 1.08
CA CYS A 56 7.42 2.92 1.70
C CYS A 56 8.06 2.02 0.64
N PRO A 57 9.37 1.75 0.71
CA PRO A 57 10.02 0.87 -0.26
C PRO A 57 9.49 -0.56 -0.10
N ILE A 58 8.94 -1.13 -1.18
CA ILE A 58 8.33 -2.46 -1.17
C ILE A 58 9.19 -3.42 -2.01
N ASP A 59 10.24 -3.97 -1.39
CA ASP A 59 11.01 -5.08 -1.99
C ASP A 59 10.27 -6.41 -1.78
N ALA A 60 9.13 -6.56 -2.48
CA ALA A 60 8.28 -7.74 -2.42
C ALA A 60 7.43 -7.90 -3.71
N PRO A 61 8.06 -8.24 -4.87
CA PRO A 61 7.33 -8.41 -6.14
C PRO A 61 6.25 -9.51 -6.07
N ALA A 62 6.39 -10.47 -5.15
CA ALA A 62 5.39 -11.48 -4.82
C ALA A 62 4.02 -10.89 -4.41
N LEU A 63 3.96 -9.61 -3.99
CA LEU A 63 2.71 -8.92 -3.69
C LEU A 63 1.91 -8.51 -4.92
N ALA A 64 2.45 -8.65 -6.14
CA ALA A 64 1.74 -8.37 -7.38
C ALA A 64 0.76 -9.50 -7.78
N THR A 65 0.19 -10.21 -6.81
CA THR A 65 -0.81 -11.27 -7.02
C THR A 65 -2.19 -10.85 -6.54
N ALA A 66 -3.23 -11.51 -7.05
CA ALA A 66 -4.60 -11.20 -6.67
C ALA A 66 -4.83 -11.45 -5.17
N GLY A 67 -5.60 -10.56 -4.52
CA GLY A 67 -5.98 -10.66 -3.11
C GLY A 67 -4.97 -10.09 -2.09
N THR A 68 -3.71 -9.84 -2.47
CA THR A 68 -2.73 -9.21 -1.55
C THR A 68 -3.11 -7.79 -1.15
N GLY A 69 -3.86 -7.08 -2.01
CA GLY A 69 -4.46 -5.79 -1.70
C GLY A 69 -5.53 -5.86 -0.58
N ASP A 70 -6.23 -6.98 -0.46
CA ASP A 70 -7.21 -7.21 0.61
C ASP A 70 -6.50 -7.48 1.94
N VAL A 71 -5.40 -8.26 1.91
CA VAL A 71 -4.52 -8.46 3.07
C VAL A 71 -4.00 -7.12 3.59
N LEU A 72 -3.46 -6.28 2.69
CA LEU A 72 -3.01 -4.93 3.04
C LEU A 72 -4.12 -4.11 3.70
N THR A 73 -5.33 -4.17 3.15
CA THR A 73 -6.49 -3.44 3.68
C THR A 73 -6.89 -3.95 5.07
N GLY A 74 -6.85 -5.26 5.30
CA GLY A 74 -7.09 -5.86 6.61
C GLY A 74 -6.05 -5.43 7.65
N VAL A 75 -4.76 -5.46 7.31
CA VAL A 75 -3.66 -5.01 8.19
C VAL A 75 -3.81 -3.53 8.52
N LEU A 76 -4.08 -2.69 7.51
CA LEU A 76 -4.35 -1.27 7.70
C LEU A 76 -5.52 -1.04 8.67
N THR A 77 -6.63 -1.73 8.46
CA THR A 77 -7.81 -1.61 9.33
C THR A 77 -7.51 -2.04 10.76
N ALA A 78 -6.72 -3.10 10.96
CA ALA A 78 -6.30 -3.53 12.29
C ALA A 78 -5.43 -2.48 13.00
N PHE A 79 -4.55 -1.77 12.28
CA PHE A 79 -3.76 -0.68 12.84
C PHE A 79 -4.61 0.55 13.18
N LEU A 80 -5.56 0.91 12.32
CA LEU A 80 -6.53 1.98 12.62
C LEU A 80 -7.37 1.64 13.86
N ALA A 81 -7.86 0.40 13.97
CA ALA A 81 -8.63 -0.06 15.13
C ALA A 81 -7.82 -0.02 16.44
N LYS A 82 -6.49 -0.10 16.37
CA LYS A 82 -5.58 0.07 17.51
C LYS A 82 -5.24 1.54 17.80
N GLY A 83 -5.81 2.49 17.07
CA GLY A 83 -5.63 3.92 17.31
C GLY A 83 -4.38 4.54 16.66
N LEU A 84 -3.75 3.87 15.70
CA LEU A 84 -2.64 4.48 14.97
C LEU A 84 -3.15 5.64 14.09
N GLU A 85 -2.35 6.70 14.00
CA GLU A 85 -2.59 7.83 13.10
C GLU A 85 -2.73 7.33 11.65
N PRO A 86 -3.78 7.71 10.89
CA PRO A 86 -4.10 7.07 9.61
C PRO A 86 -2.97 6.98 8.57
N ARG A 87 -2.16 8.03 8.42
CA ARG A 87 -1.02 8.06 7.49
C ARG A 87 0.11 7.13 7.97
N LEU A 88 0.37 7.08 9.27
CA LEU A 88 1.32 6.11 9.85
C LEU A 88 0.78 4.68 9.77
N ALA A 89 -0.51 4.47 10.00
CA ALA A 89 -1.16 3.16 9.85
C ALA A 89 -1.04 2.64 8.41
N ALA A 90 -1.28 3.51 7.42
CA ALA A 90 -1.11 3.20 6.00
C ALA A 90 0.33 2.79 5.66
N ALA A 91 1.32 3.56 6.13
CA ALA A 91 2.73 3.25 5.91
C ALA A 91 3.15 1.94 6.61
N ALA A 92 2.77 1.79 7.88
CA ALA A 92 3.06 0.59 8.67
C ALA A 92 2.44 -0.66 8.03
N ALA A 93 1.20 -0.58 7.54
CA ALA A 93 0.53 -1.70 6.88
C ALA A 93 1.27 -2.12 5.61
N ALA A 94 1.66 -1.15 4.78
CA ALA A 94 2.43 -1.43 3.56
C ALA A 94 3.76 -2.15 3.87
N ILE A 95 4.50 -1.68 4.88
CA ILE A 95 5.76 -2.30 5.30
C ILE A 95 5.54 -3.69 5.93
N ALA A 96 4.53 -3.85 6.78
CA ALA A 96 4.23 -5.12 7.43
C ALA A 96 3.84 -6.20 6.42
N THR A 97 2.95 -5.88 5.47
CA THR A 97 2.56 -6.80 4.38
C THR A 97 3.75 -7.15 3.48
N ALA A 98 4.63 -6.19 3.19
CA ALA A 98 5.86 -6.44 2.42
C ALA A 98 6.86 -7.34 3.16
N ARG A 99 7.07 -7.10 4.44
CA ARG A 99 7.91 -7.96 5.29
C ARG A 99 7.34 -9.37 5.36
N ALA A 100 6.03 -9.52 5.58
CA ALA A 100 5.37 -10.82 5.61
C ALA A 100 5.57 -11.59 4.29
N ALA A 101 5.42 -10.92 3.14
CA ALA A 101 5.67 -11.55 1.84
C ALA A 101 7.13 -12.03 1.66
N ARG A 102 8.11 -11.37 2.29
CA ARG A 102 9.52 -11.83 2.28
C ARG A 102 9.79 -13.01 3.20
N CYS A 103 8.97 -13.19 4.24
CA CYS A 103 9.05 -14.34 5.14
C CYS A 103 8.42 -15.61 4.52
N VAL A 104 7.70 -15.50 3.40
CA VAL A 104 7.17 -16.66 2.68
C VAL A 104 8.34 -17.48 2.10
N PRO A 105 8.44 -18.79 2.40
CA PRO A 105 9.60 -19.60 1.98
C PRO A 105 9.78 -19.69 0.45
N HIS A 106 8.69 -19.72 -0.30
CA HIS A 106 8.68 -19.71 -1.75
C HIS A 106 8.53 -18.29 -2.30
N ARG A 107 9.28 -17.97 -3.35
CA ARG A 107 9.23 -16.63 -4.01
C ARG A 107 8.28 -16.56 -5.20
N VAL A 108 7.85 -17.70 -5.74
CA VAL A 108 6.98 -17.82 -6.92
C VAL A 108 5.68 -18.49 -6.49
N GLY A 109 4.55 -17.99 -6.99
CA GLY A 109 3.24 -18.53 -6.64
C GLY A 109 2.73 -18.13 -5.26
N VAL A 110 3.28 -17.06 -4.67
CA VAL A 110 2.79 -16.51 -3.40
C VAL A 110 1.35 -16.03 -3.56
N VAL A 111 0.47 -16.53 -2.71
CA VAL A 111 -0.93 -16.12 -2.65
C VAL A 111 -1.23 -15.33 -1.37
N ALA A 112 -2.39 -14.68 -1.34
CA ALA A 112 -2.81 -13.85 -0.21
C ALA A 112 -2.76 -14.59 1.15
N SER A 113 -3.15 -15.86 1.20
CA SER A 113 -3.13 -16.67 2.43
C SER A 113 -1.72 -16.93 2.95
N ASP A 114 -0.72 -17.05 2.07
CA ASP A 114 0.68 -17.22 2.48
C ASP A 114 1.17 -15.98 3.22
N VAL A 115 0.82 -14.80 2.70
CA VAL A 115 1.16 -13.52 3.33
C VAL A 115 0.48 -13.39 4.69
N ILE A 116 -0.80 -13.78 4.81
CA ILE A 116 -1.52 -13.78 6.09
C ILE A 116 -0.81 -14.69 7.11
N ALA A 117 -0.45 -15.91 6.71
CA ALA A 117 0.24 -16.86 7.59
C ALA A 117 1.63 -16.37 8.03
N ALA A 118 2.30 -15.57 7.20
CA ALA A 118 3.60 -15.00 7.50
C ALA A 118 3.55 -13.75 8.41
N LEU A 119 2.42 -13.04 8.51
CA LEU A 119 2.31 -11.79 9.29
C LEU A 119 2.81 -11.89 10.75
N PRO A 120 2.49 -12.95 11.53
CA PRO A 120 2.98 -13.07 12.91
C PRO A 120 4.50 -13.24 13.04
N HIS A 121 5.17 -13.63 11.96
CA HIS A 121 6.61 -13.89 11.91
C HIS A 121 7.41 -12.68 11.43
N VAL A 122 6.74 -11.54 11.22
CA VAL A 122 7.40 -10.28 10.92
C VAL A 122 8.06 -9.78 12.20
N HIS A 123 9.33 -10.14 12.39
CA HIS A 123 10.18 -9.60 13.44
C HIS A 123 10.89 -8.32 12.94
N ASP A 124 11.37 -7.51 13.89
CA ASP A 124 12.08 -6.25 13.62
C ASP A 124 13.45 -6.46 12.95
#